data_AF-A0A0F9E3E8-F1
#
_entry.id   AF-A0A0F9E3E8-F1
#
_cell.length_a   1.000
_cell.length_b   1.000
_cell.length_c   1.000
_cell.angle_alpha   90.00
_cell.angle_beta   90.00
_cell.angle_gamma   90.00
#
_symmetry.space_group_name_H-M   'P 1'
#
loop_
_entity.id
_entity.type
_entity.pdbx_description
1 polymer ?
#
loop_
_entity_poly.entity_id
_entity_poly.type
_entity_poly.pdbx_seq_one_letter_code
_entity_poly.pdbx_strand_id
1 'polypeptide(L)'
;MLLQSCGVKRENIVNAKQLVQIHNANLIGVESPSGAKISFPKYVTVERNISISEYFGFMDSVVERYDSIVPYQLSEHLLLRANPWVIDVLANTDYYRNIERDTFIYDQKQSIVLRKTDSLIFPEYIDASRILNTMNKTWIDINIPEFKLRIFQDSTLLYTFPIRVGQSRERFLVMGNRITDMRTITGKGKVIRVETNPTFYNPVDGKQFFTTKRDDEKRTLMPLIPWIETEINGIRNGQMIHPTTNPKTLGKAYSNGCIGVKEADAWLIYYYAPTGTPITIRYDLKVIDSEGKEIILKDIY
;
A
#
# COMPACT_ATOMS: atom_id res chain seq x y z
N MET A 1 12.58 -1.59 30.32
CA MET A 1 13.60 -0.67 29.80
C MET A 1 13.01 -0.03 28.54
N LEU A 2 12.53 1.22 28.66
CA LEU A 2 11.79 1.94 27.62
C LEU A 2 12.73 2.33 26.48
N LEU A 3 12.47 1.85 25.27
CA LEU A 3 13.19 2.29 24.06
C LEU A 3 12.55 3.59 23.55
N GLN A 4 13.37 4.63 23.51
CA GLN A 4 13.08 5.98 23.04
C GLN A 4 12.57 5.97 21.58
N SER A 5 11.49 6.70 21.34
CA SER A 5 10.99 6.97 20.00
C SER A 5 11.95 7.91 19.28
N CYS A 6 12.47 7.50 18.12
CA CYS A 6 13.19 8.40 17.23
C CYS A 6 12.22 9.45 16.67
N GLY A 7 12.34 10.68 17.15
CA GLY A 7 11.63 11.84 16.63
C GLY A 7 12.07 12.15 15.20
N VAL A 8 11.13 12.03 14.26
CA VAL A 8 11.29 12.50 12.89
C VAL A 8 11.04 14.01 12.88
N LYS A 9 12.07 14.79 12.54
CA LYS A 9 11.93 16.22 12.24
C LYS A 9 11.10 16.35 10.96
N ARG A 10 9.90 16.92 11.07
CA ARG A 10 9.10 17.39 9.93
C ARG A 10 9.76 18.66 9.38
N GLU A 11 10.41 18.56 8.24
CA GLU A 11 10.82 19.76 7.48
C GLU A 11 9.68 20.19 6.55
N ASN A 12 9.29 21.45 6.73
CA ASN A 12 8.35 22.32 6.01
C ASN A 12 7.66 21.75 4.75
N ILE A 13 6.40 21.35 4.94
CA ILE A 13 5.42 21.11 3.89
C ILE A 13 5.00 22.46 3.30
N VAL A 14 5.10 22.58 1.96
CA VAL A 14 4.53 23.67 1.16
C VAL A 14 3.06 23.86 1.54
N ASN A 15 2.66 25.11 1.77
CA ASN A 15 1.37 25.53 2.31
C ASN A 15 0.17 24.89 1.54
N ALA A 16 -0.39 23.80 2.09
CA ALA A 16 -1.44 22.97 1.46
C ALA A 16 -2.77 23.72 1.21
N LYS A 17 -2.94 24.92 1.80
CA LYS A 17 -4.19 25.69 1.71
C LYS A 17 -4.50 26.27 0.32
N GLN A 18 -3.54 26.29 -0.61
CA GLN A 18 -3.73 26.86 -1.95
C GLN A 18 -4.17 25.86 -3.04
N LEU A 19 -4.28 24.56 -2.74
CA LEU A 19 -4.32 23.52 -3.79
C LEU A 19 -5.71 23.17 -4.36
N VAL A 20 -6.79 23.71 -3.83
CA VAL A 20 -8.14 23.42 -4.32
C VAL A 20 -8.98 24.70 -4.27
N GLN A 21 -9.63 25.06 -5.38
CA GLN A 21 -10.67 26.10 -5.43
C GLN A 21 -11.94 25.49 -6.02
N ILE A 22 -13.10 25.89 -5.47
CA ILE A 22 -14.40 25.34 -5.81
C ILE A 22 -14.89 26.00 -7.11
N HIS A 23 -15.14 25.21 -8.15
CA HIS A 23 -16.05 25.61 -9.22
C HIS A 23 -17.36 24.84 -9.05
N ASN A 24 -18.46 25.60 -8.94
CA ASN A 24 -19.86 25.20 -8.74
C ASN A 24 -20.13 23.69 -8.95
N ALA A 25 -20.16 22.94 -7.85
CA ALA A 25 -20.54 21.54 -7.83
C ALA A 25 -22.06 21.40 -7.73
N ASN A 26 -22.64 20.49 -8.50
CA ASN A 26 -23.98 19.98 -8.25
C ASN A 26 -23.99 19.33 -6.86
N LEU A 27 -24.72 19.96 -5.94
CA LEU A 27 -24.86 19.53 -4.56
C LEU A 27 -25.73 18.27 -4.47
N ILE A 28 -25.28 17.27 -3.72
CA ILE A 28 -26.11 16.11 -3.37
C ILE A 28 -26.74 16.39 -2.01
N GLY A 29 -28.08 16.41 -1.95
CA GLY A 29 -28.80 16.50 -0.68
C GLY A 29 -28.95 15.11 -0.06
N VAL A 30 -28.46 14.94 1.17
CA VAL A 30 -28.72 13.74 1.97
C VAL A 30 -29.45 14.16 3.25
N GLU A 31 -30.53 13.47 3.61
CA GLU A 31 -31.15 13.62 4.93
C GLU A 31 -30.25 12.94 5.97
N SER A 32 -29.73 13.73 6.90
CA SER A 32 -29.02 13.20 8.07
C SER A 32 -29.99 12.41 8.97
N PRO A 33 -29.47 11.56 9.88
CA PRO A 33 -30.28 10.95 10.94
C PRO A 33 -31.01 11.96 11.84
N SER A 34 -30.60 13.23 11.80
CA SER A 34 -31.21 14.38 12.50
C SER A 34 -32.18 15.20 11.65
N GLY A 35 -32.47 14.80 10.40
CA GLY A 35 -33.37 15.50 9.48
C GLY A 35 -32.80 16.77 8.82
N ALA A 36 -31.51 17.04 9.00
CA ALA A 36 -30.83 18.15 8.33
C ALA A 36 -30.38 17.72 6.92
N LYS A 37 -30.78 18.48 5.89
CA LYS A 37 -30.27 18.30 4.52
C LYS A 37 -28.83 18.80 4.46
N ILE A 38 -27.87 17.87 4.50
CA ILE A 38 -26.46 18.19 4.28
C ILE A 38 -26.21 18.11 2.79
N SER A 39 -25.71 19.22 2.22
CA SER A 39 -25.36 19.31 0.81
C SER A 39 -23.84 19.34 0.65
N PHE A 40 -23.27 18.35 -0.01
CA PHE A 40 -21.82 18.29 -0.27
C PHE A 40 -21.56 18.11 -1.78
N PRO A 41 -20.35 18.46 -2.27
CA PRO A 41 -20.06 18.34 -3.70
C PRO A 41 -20.05 16.87 -4.15
N LYS A 42 -20.62 16.59 -5.33
CA LYS A 42 -20.58 15.24 -5.93
C LYS A 42 -19.17 14.81 -6.34
N TYR A 43 -18.32 15.75 -6.71
CA TYR A 43 -16.94 15.49 -7.13
C TYR A 43 -16.04 16.67 -6.82
N VAL A 44 -14.74 16.42 -6.75
CA VAL A 44 -13.68 17.45 -6.78
C VAL A 44 -12.88 17.32 -8.07
N THR A 45 -12.70 18.44 -8.77
CA THR A 45 -11.90 18.49 -9.99
C THR A 45 -10.43 18.74 -9.64
N VAL A 46 -9.55 18.07 -10.36
CA VAL A 46 -8.10 18.24 -10.28
C VAL A 46 -7.70 19.43 -11.15
N GLU A 47 -7.20 20.51 -10.54
CA GLU A 47 -6.94 21.78 -11.22
C GLU A 47 -5.62 21.81 -12.01
N ARG A 48 -4.71 20.88 -11.72
CA ARG A 48 -3.40 20.76 -12.35
C ARG A 48 -2.93 19.31 -12.32
N ASN A 49 -1.97 18.98 -13.16
CA ASN A 49 -1.32 17.67 -13.06
C ASN A 49 -0.69 17.49 -11.68
N ILE A 50 -0.89 16.30 -11.11
CA ILE A 50 -0.34 15.84 -9.83
C ILE A 50 0.59 14.68 -10.14
N SER A 51 1.86 14.81 -9.75
CA SER A 51 2.83 13.73 -9.87
C SER A 51 2.76 12.78 -8.66
N ILE A 52 3.40 11.61 -8.77
CA ILE A 52 3.57 10.68 -7.64
C ILE A 52 4.14 11.38 -6.40
N SER A 53 5.14 12.26 -6.54
CA SER A 53 5.73 12.96 -5.39
C SER A 53 4.76 13.90 -4.68
N GLU A 54 3.74 14.40 -5.38
CA GLU A 54 2.74 15.31 -4.84
C GLU A 54 1.46 14.60 -4.40
N TYR A 55 1.30 13.33 -4.79
CA TYR A 55 0.05 12.59 -4.69
C TYR A 55 -0.52 12.53 -3.27
N PHE A 56 0.27 12.07 -2.29
CA PHE A 56 -0.22 11.96 -0.91
C PHE A 56 -0.56 13.32 -0.30
N GLY A 57 0.26 14.35 -0.57
CA GLY A 57 -0.03 15.71 -0.12
C GLY A 57 -1.32 16.27 -0.75
N PHE A 58 -1.59 15.92 -2.01
CA PHE A 58 -2.85 16.26 -2.65
C PHE A 58 -4.03 15.52 -2.00
N MET A 59 -3.94 14.20 -1.80
CA MET A 59 -5.01 13.42 -1.17
C MET A 59 -5.30 13.87 0.27
N ASP A 60 -4.27 14.14 1.07
CA ASP A 60 -4.41 14.71 2.41
C ASP A 60 -5.18 16.03 2.37
N SER A 61 -4.86 16.92 1.41
CA SER A 61 -5.55 18.20 1.26
C SER A 61 -7.03 18.06 0.88
N VAL A 62 -7.38 17.02 0.10
CA VAL A 62 -8.76 16.71 -0.24
C VAL A 62 -9.50 16.19 1.00
N VAL A 63 -8.92 15.23 1.72
CA VAL A 63 -9.54 14.66 2.92
C VAL A 63 -9.74 15.73 4.01
N GLU A 64 -8.69 16.49 4.34
CA GLU A 64 -8.74 17.56 5.36
C GLU A 64 -9.85 18.58 5.08
N ARG A 65 -10.05 18.90 3.80
CA ARG A 65 -11.06 19.87 3.37
C ARG A 65 -12.49 19.34 3.49
N TYR A 66 -12.73 18.08 3.14
CA TYR A 66 -14.09 17.57 2.94
C TYR A 66 -14.59 16.63 4.04
N ASP A 67 -13.72 16.08 4.89
CA ASP A 67 -14.11 15.12 5.95
C ASP A 67 -15.17 15.67 6.90
N SER A 68 -15.08 16.96 7.27
CA SER A 68 -16.08 17.62 8.13
C SER A 68 -17.39 17.99 7.43
N ILE A 69 -17.47 17.83 6.10
CA ILE A 69 -18.60 18.25 5.26
C ILE A 69 -19.44 17.03 4.84
N VAL A 70 -18.79 15.90 4.57
CA VAL A 70 -19.48 14.66 4.18
C VAL A 70 -20.10 13.96 5.41
N PRO A 71 -21.22 13.22 5.25
CA PRO A 71 -21.93 12.61 6.38
C PRO A 71 -21.32 11.27 6.85
N TYR A 72 -20.03 11.04 6.59
CA TYR A 72 -19.30 9.81 6.91
C TYR A 72 -17.83 10.13 7.12
N GLN A 73 -17.09 9.24 7.79
CA GLN A 73 -15.64 9.41 7.96
C GLN A 73 -14.93 9.26 6.61
N LEU A 74 -14.47 10.37 6.05
CA LEU A 74 -13.69 10.39 4.82
C LEU A 74 -12.25 10.01 5.14
N SER A 75 -11.72 9.13 4.31
CA SER A 75 -10.30 8.81 4.30
C SER A 75 -9.83 8.68 2.87
N GLU A 76 -8.53 8.78 2.65
CA GLU A 76 -7.93 8.49 1.36
C GLU A 76 -8.39 7.10 0.87
N HIS A 77 -8.34 6.08 1.72
CA HIS A 77 -8.74 4.71 1.35
C HIS A 77 -10.22 4.64 0.92
N LEU A 78 -11.13 5.28 1.65
CA LEU A 78 -12.54 5.34 1.24
C LEU A 78 -12.70 6.03 -0.11
N LEU A 79 -12.00 7.16 -0.30
CA LEU A 79 -12.08 7.95 -1.52
C LEU A 79 -11.58 7.18 -2.73
N LEU A 80 -10.47 6.44 -2.64
CA LEU A 80 -9.98 5.62 -3.74
C LEU A 80 -10.78 4.33 -3.96
N ARG A 81 -11.40 3.78 -2.93
CA ARG A 81 -12.35 2.67 -3.11
C ARG A 81 -13.62 3.11 -3.85
N ALA A 82 -13.98 4.39 -3.78
CA ALA A 82 -15.01 4.99 -4.62
C ALA A 82 -14.50 5.41 -6.03
N ASN A 83 -13.17 5.53 -6.21
CA ASN A 83 -12.52 5.95 -7.45
C ASN A 83 -11.43 4.94 -7.87
N PRO A 84 -11.79 3.67 -8.15
CA PRO A 84 -10.81 2.60 -8.36
C PRO A 84 -9.86 2.84 -9.55
N TRP A 85 -10.28 3.65 -10.53
CA TRP A 85 -9.46 4.02 -11.68
C TRP A 85 -8.12 4.68 -11.26
N VAL A 86 -8.08 5.39 -10.13
CA VAL A 86 -6.84 6.01 -9.63
C VAL A 86 -5.85 4.94 -9.16
N ILE A 87 -6.36 3.87 -8.53
CA ILE A 87 -5.54 2.72 -8.11
C ILE A 87 -4.90 2.07 -9.35
N ASP A 88 -5.66 1.95 -10.45
CA ASP A 88 -5.13 1.45 -11.71
C ASP A 88 -4.05 2.36 -12.29
N VAL A 89 -4.22 3.69 -12.23
CA VAL A 89 -3.20 4.65 -12.67
C VAL A 89 -1.92 4.52 -11.83
N LEU A 90 -2.05 4.44 -10.51
CA LEU A 90 -0.92 4.25 -9.60
C LEU A 90 -0.19 2.92 -9.87
N ALA A 91 -0.94 1.83 -10.03
CA ALA A 91 -0.39 0.53 -10.39
C ALA A 91 0.30 0.53 -11.77
N ASN A 92 -0.15 1.37 -12.69
CA ASN A 92 0.48 1.57 -14.00
C ASN A 92 1.78 2.41 -13.94
N THR A 93 2.18 2.92 -12.78
CA THR A 93 3.52 3.49 -12.57
C THR A 93 4.60 2.44 -12.33
N ASP A 94 4.24 1.15 -12.24
CA ASP A 94 5.17 0.03 -12.16
C ASP A 94 6.17 0.07 -13.32
N TYR A 95 7.45 -0.01 -12.97
CA TYR A 95 8.54 0.06 -13.94
C TYR A 95 8.41 -0.96 -15.08
N TYR A 96 8.11 -2.23 -14.76
CA TYR A 96 8.11 -3.30 -15.77
C TYR A 96 6.88 -3.24 -16.68
N ARG A 97 5.73 -2.77 -16.17
CA ARG A 97 4.57 -2.46 -17.03
C ARG A 97 4.89 -1.38 -18.06
N ASN A 98 5.73 -0.40 -17.69
CA ASN A 98 6.16 0.65 -18.61
C ASN A 98 7.21 0.13 -19.61
N ILE A 99 8.13 -0.74 -19.18
CA ILE A 99 9.06 -1.41 -20.09
C ILE A 99 8.32 -2.29 -21.13
N GLU A 100 7.26 -3.00 -20.73
CA GLU A 100 6.40 -3.76 -21.66
C GLU A 100 5.71 -2.86 -22.70
N ARG A 101 5.62 -1.55 -22.43
CA ARG A 101 5.11 -0.52 -23.35
C ARG A 101 6.24 0.31 -23.97
N ASP A 102 7.45 -0.24 -24.02
CA ASP A 102 8.66 0.39 -24.56
C ASP A 102 9.02 1.74 -23.92
N THR A 103 8.61 1.96 -22.67
CA THR A 103 8.80 3.22 -21.95
C THR A 103 9.73 3.02 -20.76
N PHE A 104 10.91 3.65 -20.81
CA PHE A 104 11.84 3.67 -19.70
C PHE A 104 11.57 4.85 -18.76
N ILE A 105 11.31 4.56 -17.49
CA ILE A 105 11.09 5.57 -16.44
C ILE A 105 12.29 5.56 -15.48
N TYR A 106 13.12 6.60 -15.54
CA TYR A 106 14.26 6.76 -14.63
C TYR A 106 13.83 7.21 -13.23
N ASP A 107 12.92 8.18 -13.14
CA ASP A 107 12.35 8.71 -11.90
C ASP A 107 10.84 8.53 -11.90
N GLN A 108 10.35 7.51 -11.20
CA GLN A 108 8.93 7.23 -11.07
C GLN A 108 8.18 8.36 -10.35
N LYS A 109 8.86 9.15 -9.50
CA LYS A 109 8.24 10.21 -8.70
C LYS A 109 7.69 11.36 -9.54
N GLN A 110 8.22 11.57 -10.75
CA GLN A 110 7.74 12.60 -11.68
C GLN A 110 6.54 12.14 -12.52
N SER A 111 6.15 10.87 -12.44
CA SER A 111 5.02 10.35 -13.23
C SER A 111 3.73 11.03 -12.80
N ILE A 112 2.97 11.54 -13.78
CA ILE A 112 1.66 12.17 -13.53
C ILE A 112 0.62 11.07 -13.27
N VAL A 113 -0.08 11.17 -12.14
CA VAL A 113 -1.09 10.18 -11.71
C VAL A 113 -2.49 10.74 -11.59
N LEU A 114 -2.63 12.06 -11.47
CA LEU A 114 -3.88 12.75 -11.70
C LEU A 114 -3.61 13.89 -12.67
N ARG A 115 -4.39 13.99 -13.73
CA ARG A 115 -4.28 15.03 -14.75
C ARG A 115 -5.20 16.18 -14.41
N LYS A 116 -4.86 17.36 -14.91
CA LYS A 116 -5.80 18.49 -14.94
C LYS A 116 -7.12 18.01 -15.56
N THR A 117 -8.24 18.41 -14.97
CA THR A 117 -9.63 18.03 -15.31
C THR A 117 -10.07 16.63 -14.88
N ASP A 118 -9.17 15.78 -14.38
CA ASP A 118 -9.61 14.55 -13.69
C ASP A 118 -10.53 14.92 -12.52
N SER A 119 -11.43 14.01 -12.16
CA SER A 119 -12.40 14.27 -11.09
C SER A 119 -12.46 13.08 -10.14
N LEU A 120 -12.46 13.36 -8.84
CA LEU A 120 -12.68 12.37 -7.79
C LEU A 120 -14.11 12.48 -7.29
N ILE A 121 -14.85 11.38 -7.35
CA ILE A 121 -16.24 11.29 -6.91
C ILE A 121 -16.27 11.12 -5.39
N PHE A 122 -17.11 11.91 -4.72
CA PHE A 122 -17.50 11.63 -3.34
C PHE A 122 -18.71 10.68 -3.36
N PRO A 123 -18.60 9.48 -2.77
CA PRO A 123 -19.73 8.54 -2.76
C PRO A 123 -20.91 9.11 -1.96
N GLU A 124 -22.13 8.73 -2.34
CA GLU A 124 -23.28 9.00 -1.50
C GLU A 124 -23.21 8.20 -0.20
N TYR A 125 -23.97 8.60 0.83
CA TYR A 125 -23.89 7.99 2.16
C TYR A 125 -24.06 6.46 2.15
N ILE A 126 -24.99 5.94 1.34
CA ILE A 126 -25.24 4.50 1.22
C ILE A 126 -24.02 3.79 0.63
N ASP A 127 -23.42 4.35 -0.41
CA ASP A 127 -22.22 3.80 -1.04
C ASP A 127 -21.00 3.88 -0.14
N ALA A 128 -20.80 5.02 0.54
CA ALA A 128 -19.74 5.21 1.52
C ALA A 128 -19.85 4.18 2.66
N SER A 129 -21.06 3.99 3.19
CA SER A 129 -21.33 3.02 4.25
C SER A 129 -21.07 1.59 3.80
N ARG A 130 -21.44 1.25 2.56
CA ARG A 130 -21.12 -0.04 1.93
C ARG A 130 -19.62 -0.24 1.82
N ILE A 131 -18.87 0.75 1.32
CA ILE A 131 -17.42 0.71 1.19
C ILE A 131 -16.77 0.51 2.56
N LEU A 132 -17.13 1.31 3.57
CA LEU A 132 -16.61 1.18 4.94
C LEU A 132 -16.84 -0.22 5.51
N ASN A 133 -18.05 -0.77 5.33
CA ASN A 133 -18.35 -2.13 5.77
C ASN A 133 -17.47 -3.16 5.06
N THR A 134 -17.24 -3.03 3.74
CA THR A 134 -16.32 -3.94 3.03
C THR A 134 -14.88 -3.80 3.51
N MET A 135 -14.41 -2.58 3.80
CA MET A 135 -13.07 -2.33 4.35
C MET A 135 -12.89 -2.99 5.72
N ASN A 136 -13.88 -2.87 6.60
CA ASN A 136 -13.86 -3.50 7.93
C ASN A 136 -13.86 -5.04 7.89
N LYS A 137 -14.34 -5.63 6.80
CA LYS A 137 -14.32 -7.07 6.54
C LYS A 137 -13.12 -7.52 5.69
N THR A 138 -12.23 -6.60 5.31
CA THR A 138 -11.06 -6.93 4.51
C THR A 138 -9.94 -7.46 5.39
N TRP A 139 -9.26 -8.53 4.96
CA TRP A 139 -8.14 -9.12 5.68
C TRP A 139 -7.13 -9.76 4.73
N ILE A 140 -5.91 -9.98 5.21
CA ILE A 140 -4.79 -10.53 4.44
C ILE A 140 -4.46 -11.96 4.89
N ASP A 141 -4.35 -12.89 3.94
CA ASP A 141 -3.75 -14.22 4.12
C ASP A 141 -2.38 -14.25 3.42
N ILE A 142 -1.38 -14.81 4.08
CA ILE A 142 -0.06 -15.06 3.48
C ILE A 142 0.33 -16.50 3.78
N ASN A 143 0.52 -17.31 2.74
CA ASN A 143 1.10 -18.64 2.89
C ASN A 143 2.54 -18.64 2.39
N ILE A 144 3.49 -18.78 3.31
CA ILE A 144 4.93 -18.63 3.03
C ILE A 144 5.43 -19.65 1.99
N PRO A 145 5.22 -20.97 2.14
CA PRO A 145 5.67 -21.97 1.16
C PRO A 145 5.02 -21.82 -0.21
N GLU A 146 3.84 -21.21 -0.27
CA GLU A 146 3.10 -21.00 -1.52
C GLU A 146 3.55 -19.73 -2.25
N PHE A 147 4.31 -18.87 -1.59
CA PHE A 147 4.69 -17.54 -2.09
C PHE A 147 3.49 -16.72 -2.56
N LYS A 148 2.39 -16.77 -1.81
CA LYS A 148 1.18 -15.99 -2.11
C LYS A 148 0.74 -15.12 -0.94
N LEU A 149 0.39 -13.89 -1.28
CA LEU A 149 -0.40 -12.99 -0.45
C LEU A 149 -1.79 -12.89 -1.08
N ARG A 150 -2.83 -13.00 -0.28
CA ARG A 150 -4.22 -12.88 -0.70
C ARG A 150 -4.92 -11.82 0.09
N ILE A 151 -5.84 -11.12 -0.56
CA ILE A 151 -6.76 -10.19 0.09
C ILE A 151 -8.15 -10.79 -0.01
N PHE A 152 -8.78 -10.94 1.14
CA PHE A 152 -10.14 -11.41 1.27
C PHE A 152 -11.04 -10.28 1.75
N GLN A 153 -12.30 -10.32 1.32
CA GLN A 153 -13.39 -9.60 1.94
C GLN A 153 -14.36 -10.62 2.49
N ASP A 154 -14.48 -10.68 3.82
CA ASP A 154 -15.21 -11.76 4.50
C ASP A 154 -14.62 -13.13 4.06
N SER A 155 -15.42 -14.02 3.47
CA SER A 155 -14.96 -15.28 2.88
C SER A 155 -14.56 -15.19 1.39
N THR A 156 -14.75 -14.03 0.75
CA THR A 156 -14.54 -13.89 -0.70
C THR A 156 -13.09 -13.49 -1.01
N LEU A 157 -12.41 -14.29 -1.82
CA LEU A 157 -11.08 -13.94 -2.33
C LEU A 157 -11.19 -12.82 -3.36
N LEU A 158 -10.58 -11.67 -3.09
CA LEU A 158 -10.55 -10.53 -4.02
C LEU A 158 -9.30 -10.56 -4.91
N TYR A 159 -8.13 -10.78 -4.30
CA TYR A 159 -6.85 -10.71 -5.00
C TYR A 159 -5.89 -11.79 -4.51
N THR A 160 -5.03 -12.23 -5.41
CA THR A 160 -3.88 -13.09 -5.12
C THR A 160 -2.64 -12.50 -5.79
N PHE A 161 -1.57 -12.34 -5.01
CA PHE A 161 -0.31 -11.74 -5.45
C PHE A 161 0.85 -12.72 -5.25
N PRO A 162 1.75 -12.86 -6.22
CA PRO A 162 3.02 -13.54 -6.01
C PRO A 162 3.89 -12.69 -5.08
N ILE A 163 4.52 -13.34 -4.10
CA ILE A 163 5.40 -12.66 -3.14
C ILE A 163 6.78 -13.31 -3.09
N ARG A 164 7.75 -12.58 -2.53
CA ARG A 164 8.99 -13.15 -2.01
C ARG A 164 8.96 -13.07 -0.49
N VAL A 165 9.60 -14.03 0.15
CA VAL A 165 9.66 -14.14 1.62
C VAL A 165 11.11 -14.21 2.08
N GLY A 166 11.28 -14.23 3.40
CA GLY A 166 12.54 -14.33 4.10
C GLY A 166 13.32 -15.58 3.72
N GLN A 167 14.66 -15.53 3.81
CA GLN A 167 15.56 -16.66 3.54
C GLN A 167 15.66 -17.60 4.74
N SER A 168 15.85 -18.91 4.50
CA SER A 168 16.21 -19.86 5.58
C SER A 168 17.70 -19.76 5.91
N ARG A 169 18.08 -18.71 6.64
CA ARG A 169 19.42 -18.53 7.21
C ARG A 169 19.40 -17.46 8.28
N GLU A 170 20.42 -17.47 9.12
CA GLU A 170 20.72 -16.36 10.00
C GLU A 170 21.69 -15.38 9.34
N ARG A 171 21.56 -14.10 9.67
CA ARG A 171 22.47 -13.06 9.20
C ARG A 171 22.61 -11.95 10.23
N PHE A 172 23.83 -11.42 10.38
CA PHE A 172 24.05 -10.19 11.13
C PHE A 172 23.50 -8.98 10.37
N LEU A 173 22.65 -8.19 11.01
CA LEU A 173 22.11 -6.94 10.46
C LEU A 173 22.61 -5.77 11.30
N VAL A 174 23.33 -4.82 10.68
CA VAL A 174 23.82 -3.60 11.33
C VAL A 174 22.66 -2.78 11.91
N MET A 175 21.54 -2.69 11.18
CA MET A 175 20.37 -1.92 11.65
C MET A 175 19.74 -2.48 12.94
N GLY A 176 19.88 -3.78 13.21
CA GLY A 176 19.42 -4.41 14.45
C GLY A 176 20.54 -4.68 15.45
N ASN A 177 21.79 -4.42 15.06
CA ASN A 177 23.03 -4.78 15.77
C ASN A 177 23.01 -6.19 16.38
N ARG A 178 22.51 -7.19 15.63
CA ARG A 178 22.37 -8.58 16.10
C ARG A 178 22.31 -9.58 14.94
N ILE A 179 22.62 -10.83 15.25
CA ILE A 179 22.28 -11.97 14.39
C ILE A 179 20.76 -12.11 14.40
N THR A 180 20.17 -12.19 13.22
CA THR A 180 18.72 -12.25 13.03
C THR A 180 18.40 -13.44 12.12
N ASP A 181 17.39 -14.21 12.50
CA ASP A 181 16.77 -15.22 11.62
C ASP A 181 16.05 -14.51 10.48
N MET A 182 16.43 -14.80 9.23
CA MET A 182 15.89 -14.14 8.05
C MET A 182 14.58 -14.75 7.57
N ARG A 183 14.07 -15.80 8.22
CA ARG A 183 12.76 -16.38 7.90
C ARG A 183 11.66 -15.37 8.20
N THR A 184 10.66 -15.33 7.32
CA THR A 184 9.43 -14.55 7.55
C THR A 184 8.68 -15.17 8.72
N ILE A 185 8.33 -14.33 9.68
CA ILE A 185 7.67 -14.69 10.92
C ILE A 185 6.20 -15.00 10.63
N THR A 186 5.77 -16.19 11.04
CA THR A 186 4.38 -16.65 10.99
C THR A 186 3.59 -16.14 12.19
N GLY A 187 2.26 -16.09 12.06
CA GLY A 187 1.39 -15.70 13.15
C GLY A 187 0.16 -14.93 12.69
N LYS A 188 -0.58 -14.43 13.68
CA LYS A 188 -1.73 -13.54 13.46
C LYS A 188 -1.36 -12.13 13.91
N GLY A 189 -1.95 -11.14 13.24
CA GLY A 189 -1.53 -9.77 13.41
C GLY A 189 -2.40 -8.77 12.67
N LYS A 190 -1.85 -7.58 12.46
CA LYS A 190 -2.52 -6.49 11.75
C LYS A 190 -1.53 -5.51 11.13
N VAL A 191 -2.01 -4.72 10.18
CA VAL A 191 -1.34 -3.50 9.74
C VAL A 191 -1.34 -2.49 10.87
N ILE A 192 -0.19 -1.94 11.22
CA ILE A 192 -0.07 -0.95 12.31
C ILE A 192 0.36 0.44 11.83
N ARG A 193 1.00 0.52 10.68
CA ARG A 193 1.46 1.78 10.08
C ARG A 193 1.66 1.58 8.59
N VAL A 194 1.44 2.64 7.83
CA VAL A 194 1.89 2.75 6.45
C VAL A 194 2.91 3.88 6.38
N GLU A 195 4.04 3.62 5.74
CA GLU A 195 5.05 4.61 5.39
C GLU A 195 4.87 5.00 3.92
N THR A 196 4.32 6.19 3.67
CA THR A 196 4.04 6.71 2.32
C THR A 196 5.26 7.40 1.69
N ASN A 197 6.29 7.71 2.49
CA ASN A 197 7.56 8.26 2.03
C ASN A 197 8.76 7.43 2.54
N PRO A 198 8.91 6.18 2.09
CA PRO A 198 9.95 5.28 2.58
C PRO A 198 11.35 5.81 2.33
N THR A 199 12.21 5.62 3.33
CA THR A 199 13.65 5.82 3.23
C THR A 199 14.34 4.46 3.12
N PHE A 200 15.33 4.37 2.23
CA PHE A 200 15.91 3.09 1.84
C PHE A 200 17.30 2.93 2.45
N TYR A 201 17.42 1.97 3.36
CA TYR A 201 18.67 1.58 4.00
C TYR A 201 18.95 0.11 3.69
N ASN A 202 20.21 -0.21 3.42
CA ASN A 202 20.63 -1.60 3.33
C ASN A 202 20.77 -2.13 4.77
N PRO A 203 19.98 -3.13 5.19
CA PRO A 203 19.99 -3.58 6.58
C PRO A 203 21.29 -4.28 6.98
N VAL A 204 22.11 -4.69 5.99
CA VAL A 204 23.37 -5.41 6.21
C VAL A 204 24.48 -4.46 6.63
N ASP A 205 24.60 -3.29 6.00
CA ASP A 205 25.69 -2.33 6.24
C ASP A 205 25.20 -0.98 6.80
N GLY A 206 23.89 -0.77 6.88
CA GLY A 206 23.26 0.46 7.37
C GLY A 206 23.32 1.63 6.40
N LYS A 207 23.83 1.46 5.18
CA LYS A 207 24.00 2.57 4.23
C LYS A 207 22.68 2.93 3.56
N GLN A 208 22.37 4.22 3.56
CA GLN A 208 21.25 4.76 2.79
C GLN A 208 21.57 4.67 1.30
N PHE A 209 20.55 4.37 0.49
CA PHE A 209 20.66 4.37 -0.96
C PHE A 209 19.45 5.05 -1.61
N PHE A 210 19.66 5.58 -2.82
CA PHE A 210 18.65 6.37 -3.55
C PHE A 210 18.36 5.83 -4.95
N THR A 211 19.15 4.86 -5.41
CA THR A 211 18.99 4.20 -6.71
C THR A 211 18.91 2.69 -6.54
N THR A 212 18.32 2.01 -7.51
CA THR A 212 18.30 0.55 -7.62
C THR A 212 18.79 0.11 -8.99
N LYS A 213 19.29 -1.12 -9.06
CA LYS A 213 19.55 -1.82 -10.32
C LYS A 213 18.39 -2.79 -10.58
N ARG A 214 17.71 -2.59 -11.70
CA ARG A 214 16.56 -3.36 -12.15
C ARG A 214 17.00 -4.72 -12.71
N ASP A 215 16.05 -5.61 -12.95
CA ASP A 215 16.27 -6.97 -13.48
C ASP A 215 16.71 -6.98 -14.95
N ASP A 216 16.52 -5.87 -15.67
CA ASP A 216 17.02 -5.62 -17.02
C ASP A 216 18.37 -4.87 -17.00
N GLU A 217 19.04 -4.85 -15.84
CA GLU A 217 20.34 -4.23 -15.58
C GLU A 217 20.35 -2.69 -15.63
N LYS A 218 19.23 -2.04 -15.95
CA LYS A 218 19.13 -0.57 -15.92
C LYS A 218 19.09 -0.03 -14.49
N ARG A 219 19.50 1.22 -14.33
CA ARG A 219 19.47 1.93 -13.04
C ARG A 219 18.35 2.96 -13.02
N THR A 220 17.58 3.00 -11.94
CA THR A 220 16.55 4.02 -11.68
C THR A 220 16.72 4.61 -10.29
N LEU A 221 16.03 5.71 -10.00
CA LEU A 221 15.80 6.13 -8.62
C LEU A 221 14.90 5.13 -7.88
N MET A 222 14.95 5.14 -6.54
CA MET A 222 14.02 4.36 -5.73
C MET A 222 12.59 4.91 -5.89
N PRO A 223 11.60 4.04 -6.14
CA PRO A 223 10.22 4.46 -6.35
C PRO A 223 9.61 4.97 -5.04
N LEU A 224 8.62 5.87 -5.16
CA LEU A 224 7.80 6.31 -4.04
C LEU A 224 6.51 5.48 -4.05
N ILE A 225 6.50 4.41 -3.29
CA ILE A 225 5.37 3.47 -3.16
C ILE A 225 5.26 3.07 -1.69
N PRO A 226 4.05 3.04 -1.10
CA PRO A 226 3.86 2.78 0.33
C PRO A 226 4.44 1.46 0.81
N TRP A 227 4.98 1.48 2.04
CA TRP A 227 5.39 0.30 2.79
C TRP A 227 4.42 0.07 3.95
N ILE A 228 4.06 -1.18 4.18
CA ILE A 228 3.09 -1.57 5.21
C ILE A 228 3.85 -2.24 6.34
N GLU A 229 3.84 -1.61 7.51
CA GLU A 229 4.39 -2.19 8.73
C GLU A 229 3.37 -3.09 9.41
N THR A 230 3.83 -4.27 9.80
CA THR A 230 3.00 -5.30 10.43
C THR A 230 3.38 -5.51 11.88
N GLU A 231 2.37 -5.77 12.71
CA GLU A 231 2.53 -6.37 14.03
C GLU A 231 2.07 -7.81 13.93
N ILE A 232 2.95 -8.77 14.26
CA ILE A 232 2.66 -10.20 14.21
C ILE A 232 2.90 -10.78 15.60
N ASN A 233 1.93 -11.55 16.10
CA ASN A 233 1.93 -12.11 17.46
C ASN A 233 2.12 -11.04 18.55
N GLY A 234 1.57 -9.85 18.36
CA GLY A 234 1.69 -8.72 19.29
C GLY A 234 3.07 -8.04 19.30
N ILE A 235 3.95 -8.36 18.34
CA ILE A 235 5.31 -7.83 18.27
C ILE A 235 5.54 -7.09 16.96
N ARG A 236 6.11 -5.89 17.06
CA ARG A 236 6.64 -5.11 15.94
C ARG A 236 8.07 -5.56 15.65
N ASN A 237 8.21 -6.56 14.80
CA ASN A 237 9.49 -7.21 14.52
C ASN A 237 10.26 -6.60 13.34
N GLY A 238 9.71 -5.56 12.70
CA GLY A 238 10.30 -4.93 11.51
C GLY A 238 9.99 -5.64 10.19
N GLN A 239 9.18 -6.71 10.21
CA GLN A 239 8.64 -7.35 9.02
C GLN A 239 7.59 -6.45 8.37
N MET A 240 7.88 -6.06 7.13
CA MET A 240 7.02 -5.20 6.33
C MET A 240 6.53 -5.93 5.10
N ILE A 241 5.38 -5.50 4.57
CA ILE A 241 4.94 -5.80 3.20
C ILE A 241 5.31 -4.58 2.37
N HIS A 242 6.16 -4.76 1.36
CA HIS A 242 6.70 -3.65 0.59
C HIS A 242 7.03 -4.04 -0.86
N PRO A 243 7.08 -3.09 -1.80
CA PRO A 243 7.43 -3.39 -3.19
C PRO A 243 8.87 -3.88 -3.32
N THR A 244 9.12 -4.65 -4.38
CA THR A 244 10.47 -4.97 -4.87
C THR A 244 10.70 -4.41 -6.26
N THR A 245 11.88 -3.83 -6.44
CA THR A 245 12.36 -3.36 -7.74
C THR A 245 12.85 -4.49 -8.65
N ASN A 246 12.85 -5.73 -8.14
CA ASN A 246 13.42 -6.93 -8.78
C ASN A 246 12.40 -8.10 -8.76
N PRO A 247 11.33 -8.05 -9.57
CA PRO A 247 10.28 -9.06 -9.61
C PRO A 247 10.76 -10.47 -9.96
N LYS A 248 11.95 -10.65 -10.57
CA LYS A 248 12.58 -11.98 -10.73
C LYS A 248 12.83 -12.71 -9.39
N THR A 249 12.75 -11.99 -8.27
CA THR A 249 12.88 -12.55 -6.91
C THR A 249 11.57 -13.05 -6.31
N LEU A 250 10.42 -12.75 -6.93
CA LEU A 250 9.12 -13.26 -6.50
C LEU A 250 9.04 -14.78 -6.70
N GLY A 251 8.26 -15.46 -5.85
CA GLY A 251 8.21 -16.92 -5.81
C GLY A 251 9.42 -17.57 -5.13
N LYS A 252 10.22 -16.81 -4.37
CA LYS A 252 11.47 -17.28 -3.75
C LYS A 252 11.64 -16.80 -2.32
N ALA A 253 12.35 -17.61 -1.53
CA ALA A 253 12.94 -17.20 -0.26
C ALA A 253 14.19 -16.36 -0.56
N TYR A 254 14.04 -15.03 -0.53
CA TYR A 254 15.06 -14.08 -1.03
C TYR A 254 15.29 -12.87 -0.12
N SER A 255 14.28 -12.44 0.64
CA SER A 255 14.38 -11.21 1.45
C SER A 255 15.13 -11.45 2.77
N ASN A 256 15.41 -10.37 3.48
CA ASN A 256 15.96 -10.40 4.85
C ASN A 256 14.83 -10.48 5.91
N GLY A 257 13.74 -11.21 5.63
CA GLY A 257 12.60 -11.41 6.55
C GLY A 257 11.29 -10.73 6.15
N CYS A 258 11.35 -9.65 5.37
CA CYS A 258 10.16 -8.94 4.88
C CYS A 258 9.41 -9.70 3.77
N ILE A 259 8.17 -9.28 3.50
CA ILE A 259 7.36 -9.79 2.39
C ILE A 259 7.45 -8.80 1.23
N GLY A 260 8.03 -9.23 0.11
CA GLY A 260 8.17 -8.38 -1.08
C GLY A 260 7.12 -8.68 -2.14
N VAL A 261 6.55 -7.64 -2.75
CA VAL A 261 5.52 -7.72 -3.81
C VAL A 261 5.92 -6.91 -5.04
N LYS A 262 5.24 -7.02 -6.18
CA LYS A 262 5.48 -6.12 -7.33
C LYS A 262 5.14 -4.67 -6.99
N GLU A 263 5.70 -3.71 -7.72
CA GLU A 263 5.40 -2.29 -7.53
C GLU A 263 3.91 -1.98 -7.75
N ALA A 264 3.31 -2.54 -8.82
CA ALA A 264 1.88 -2.42 -9.06
C ALA A 264 1.03 -3.03 -7.93
N ASP A 265 1.42 -4.21 -7.45
CA ASP A 265 0.67 -4.95 -6.44
C ASP A 265 0.71 -4.23 -5.09
N ALA A 266 1.82 -3.56 -4.76
CA ALA A 266 1.94 -2.77 -3.54
C ALA A 266 0.91 -1.63 -3.45
N TRP A 267 0.61 -0.95 -4.56
CA TRP A 267 -0.45 0.07 -4.62
C TRP A 267 -1.83 -0.51 -4.30
N LEU A 268 -2.13 -1.66 -4.90
CA LEU A 268 -3.41 -2.32 -4.68
C LEU A 268 -3.52 -2.83 -3.24
N ILE A 269 -2.47 -3.44 -2.71
CA ILE A 269 -2.43 -3.90 -1.31
C ILE A 269 -2.62 -2.71 -0.37
N TYR A 270 -1.95 -1.59 -0.59
CA TYR A 270 -2.10 -0.38 0.23
C TYR A 270 -3.56 0.06 0.34
N TYR A 271 -4.29 0.21 -0.78
CA TYR A 271 -5.68 0.67 -0.75
C TYR A 271 -6.70 -0.34 -0.21
N TYR A 272 -6.31 -1.61 -0.13
CA TYR A 272 -7.13 -2.65 0.47
C TYR A 272 -6.70 -3.02 1.89
N ALA A 273 -5.58 -2.48 2.37
CA ALA A 273 -5.02 -2.79 3.68
C ALA A 273 -4.68 -1.55 4.50
N PRO A 274 -5.69 -0.68 4.82
CA PRO A 274 -5.48 0.42 5.76
C PRO A 274 -4.99 -0.08 7.13
N THR A 275 -4.47 0.83 7.94
CA THR A 275 -4.14 0.56 9.35
C THR A 275 -5.28 -0.15 10.07
N GLY A 276 -4.97 -1.22 10.80
CA GLY A 276 -5.93 -2.08 11.47
C GLY A 276 -6.33 -3.33 10.70
N THR A 277 -6.05 -3.42 9.39
CA THR A 277 -6.39 -4.60 8.57
C THR A 277 -5.77 -5.86 9.17
N PRO A 278 -6.57 -6.91 9.49
CA PRO A 278 -6.06 -8.16 10.02
C PRO A 278 -5.16 -8.91 9.04
N ILE A 279 -4.13 -9.56 9.56
CA ILE A 279 -3.16 -10.35 8.78
C ILE A 279 -3.01 -11.72 9.43
N THR A 280 -3.06 -12.77 8.61
CA THR A 280 -2.63 -14.12 8.98
C THR A 280 -1.47 -14.54 8.09
N ILE A 281 -0.36 -14.94 8.71
CA ILE A 281 0.82 -15.48 8.03
C ILE A 281 1.00 -16.92 8.47
N ARG A 282 0.83 -17.85 7.54
CA ARG A 282 0.84 -19.29 7.79
C ARG A 282 1.96 -19.99 7.01
N TYR A 283 2.21 -21.22 7.41
CA TYR A 283 3.21 -22.10 6.81
C TYR A 283 2.56 -23.46 6.56
N ASP A 284 1.61 -23.48 5.63
CA ASP A 284 0.86 -24.68 5.32
C ASP A 284 1.44 -25.32 4.06
N LEU A 285 1.98 -26.52 4.22
CA LEU A 285 2.53 -27.30 3.11
C LEU A 285 1.44 -28.02 2.31
N LYS A 286 0.31 -28.36 2.94
CA LYS A 286 -0.84 -28.98 2.26
C LYS A 286 -1.81 -27.89 1.84
N VAL A 287 -2.04 -27.74 0.55
CA VAL A 287 -2.97 -26.73 0.01
C VAL A 287 -3.83 -27.33 -1.09
N ILE A 288 -4.94 -26.66 -1.37
CA ILE A 288 -5.81 -26.97 -2.50
C ILE A 288 -5.40 -26.06 -3.67
N ASP A 289 -5.14 -26.65 -4.83
CA ASP A 289 -4.84 -25.90 -6.05
C ASP A 289 -6.10 -25.31 -6.72
N SER A 290 -5.93 -24.64 -7.86
CA SER A 290 -7.05 -24.04 -8.61
C SER A 290 -8.03 -25.06 -9.18
N GLU A 291 -7.66 -26.34 -9.28
CA GLU A 291 -8.50 -27.42 -9.79
C GLU A 291 -9.22 -28.17 -8.65
N GLY A 292 -9.02 -27.74 -7.40
CA GLY A 292 -9.62 -28.38 -6.23
C GLY A 292 -8.83 -29.60 -5.74
N LYS A 293 -7.61 -29.83 -6.23
CA LYS A 293 -6.78 -30.97 -5.86
C LYS A 293 -5.84 -30.60 -4.70
N GLU A 294 -5.70 -31.53 -3.75
CA GLU A 294 -4.69 -31.41 -2.70
C GLU A 294 -3.28 -31.59 -3.29
N ILE A 295 -2.42 -30.61 -3.04
CA ILE A 295 -1.00 -30.64 -3.38
C ILE A 295 -0.14 -30.39 -2.14
N ILE A 296 1.07 -30.96 -2.17
CA ILE A 296 2.08 -30.74 -1.12
C ILE A 296 3.14 -29.80 -1.69
N LEU A 297 3.28 -28.64 -1.05
CA LEU A 297 4.28 -27.64 -1.36
C LEU A 297 5.64 -28.08 -0.81
N LYS A 298 6.71 -27.58 -1.45
CA LYS A 298 8.07 -27.77 -0.98
C LYS A 298 8.27 -27.04 0.35
N ASP A 299 8.93 -27.69 1.30
CA ASP A 299 9.45 -27.04 2.51
C ASP A 299 10.64 -26.13 2.14
N ILE A 300 10.50 -24.83 2.41
CA ILE A 300 11.48 -23.80 2.04
C ILE A 300 12.28 -23.27 3.23
N TYR A 301 11.94 -23.66 4.46
CA TYR A 301 12.56 -23.24 5.72
C TYR A 301 13.32 -24.36 6.41
#